data_AF-A0A643F5A9-F1
#
_entry.id   AF-A0A643F5A9-F1
#
_cell.length_a   1.000
_cell.length_b   1.000
_cell.length_c   1.000
_cell.angle_alpha   90.00
_cell.angle_beta   90.00
_cell.angle_gamma   90.00
#
_symmetry.space_group_name_H-M   'P 1'
#
loop_
_entity.id
_entity.type
_entity.pdbx_description
1 polymer ?
#
loop_
_entity_poly.entity_id
_entity_poly.type
_entity_poly.pdbx_seq_one_letter_code
_entity_poly.pdbx_strand_id
1 'polypeptide(L)'
;MHSTYQITGPALINTLVGIAHTVNKPRFLRDVLAIKKERGDEDCAYFELNARYYANRLNSTVEGAHYTASRAPSMKRFAGMLEEFL
;
A
#
# COMPACT_ATOMS: atom_id res chain seq x y z
N MET A 1 -40.38 -23.56 -2.72
CA MET A 1 -39.92 -22.17 -2.91
C MET A 1 -38.42 -22.22 -3.15
N HIS A 2 -37.98 -22.02 -4.40
CA HIS A 2 -36.57 -22.03 -4.78
C HIS A 2 -35.98 -20.66 -4.40
N SER A 3 -35.13 -20.61 -3.37
CA SER A 3 -34.41 -19.39 -3.01
C SER A 3 -33.10 -19.37 -3.78
N THR A 4 -33.07 -18.62 -4.88
CA THR A 4 -31.85 -18.36 -5.63
C THR A 4 -31.02 -17.39 -4.80
N TYR A 5 -29.96 -17.91 -4.16
CA TYR A 5 -28.95 -17.07 -3.51
C TYR A 5 -28.33 -16.18 -4.59
N GLN A 6 -28.79 -14.93 -4.66
CA GLN A 6 -28.10 -13.88 -5.39
C GLN A 6 -26.75 -13.67 -4.72
N ILE A 7 -25.72 -14.29 -5.28
CA ILE A 7 -24.33 -13.94 -4.99
C ILE A 7 -24.16 -12.52 -5.51
N THR A 8 -24.22 -11.56 -4.59
CA THR A 8 -24.01 -10.14 -4.87
C THR A 8 -22.57 -9.96 -5.34
N GLY A 9 -22.42 -9.50 -6.59
CA GLY A 9 -21.14 -9.16 -7.23
C GLY A 9 -20.10 -8.42 -6.38
N PRO A 10 -20.43 -7.54 -5.41
CA PRO A 10 -19.41 -6.90 -4.56
C PRO A 10 -18.61 -7.86 -3.66
N ALA A 11 -19.13 -9.03 -3.30
CA ALA A 11 -18.41 -9.97 -2.43
C ALA A 11 -17.25 -10.68 -3.16
N LEU A 12 -17.39 -10.93 -4.47
CA LEU A 12 -16.34 -11.53 -5.30
C LEU A 12 -15.21 -10.55 -5.60
N ILE A 13 -15.51 -9.26 -5.77
CA ILE A 13 -14.50 -8.22 -5.98
C ILE A 13 -13.62 -8.08 -4.73
N ASN A 14 -14.21 -7.96 -3.54
CA ASN A 14 -13.44 -7.86 -2.29
C ASN A 14 -12.57 -9.10 -2.03
N THR A 15 -13.02 -10.28 -2.44
CA THR A 15 -12.26 -11.53 -2.27
C THR A 15 -11.12 -11.63 -3.29
N LEU A 16 -11.31 -11.19 -4.55
CA LEU A 16 -10.23 -11.16 -5.54
C LEU A 16 -9.17 -10.10 -5.23
N VAL A 17 -9.58 -8.93 -4.72
CA VAL A 17 -8.67 -7.88 -4.24
C VAL A 17 -7.89 -8.41 -3.03
N GLY A 18 -8.53 -9.09 -2.07
CA GLY A 18 -7.81 -9.72 -0.95
C GLY A 18 -6.76 -10.77 -1.36
N ILE A 19 -7.01 -11.52 -2.44
CA ILE A 19 -6.10 -12.57 -2.94
C ILE A 19 -4.98 -11.99 -3.82
N ALA A 20 -5.21 -10.90 -4.56
CA ALA A 20 -4.17 -10.26 -5.35
C ALA A 20 -3.06 -9.65 -4.47
N HIS A 21 -3.41 -9.15 -3.27
CA HIS A 21 -2.45 -8.57 -2.33
C HIS A 21 -1.55 -9.61 -1.63
N THR A 22 -1.91 -10.89 -1.65
CA THR A 22 -1.13 -11.95 -0.98
C THR A 22 -0.01 -12.51 -1.84
N VAL A 23 0.03 -12.24 -3.15
CA VAL A 23 0.96 -12.91 -4.07
C VAL A 23 2.11 -12.02 -4.56
N ASN A 24 2.04 -10.69 -4.40
CA ASN A 24 3.15 -9.79 -4.76
C ASN A 24 3.35 -8.70 -3.69
N LYS A 25 4.43 -8.83 -2.89
CA LYS A 25 4.89 -7.73 -2.04
C LYS A 25 5.24 -6.53 -2.94
N PRO A 26 4.75 -5.32 -2.65
CA PRO A 26 5.07 -4.15 -3.46
C PRO A 26 6.57 -3.88 -3.41
N ARG A 27 7.19 -3.75 -4.58
CA ARG A 27 8.64 -3.57 -4.68
C ARG A 27 9.04 -2.10 -4.57
N PHE A 28 8.19 -1.22 -5.09
CA PHE A 28 8.43 0.22 -5.16
C PHE A 28 7.37 1.02 -4.40
N LEU A 29 7.74 2.24 -4.00
CA LEU A 29 6.81 3.16 -3.32
C LEU A 29 5.57 3.50 -4.14
N ARG A 30 5.66 3.51 -5.48
CA ARG A 30 4.49 3.67 -6.36
C ARG A 30 3.47 2.54 -6.20
N ASP A 31 3.94 1.32 -5.97
CA ASP A 31 3.10 0.14 -5.81
C ASP A 31 2.37 0.23 -4.47
N VAL A 32 3.08 0.63 -3.41
CA VAL A 32 2.48 0.94 -2.09
C VAL A 32 1.44 2.05 -2.20
N LEU A 33 1.75 3.14 -2.91
CA LEU A 33 0.81 4.24 -3.09
C LEU A 33 -0.46 3.81 -3.85
N ALA A 34 -0.32 2.95 -4.86
CA ALA A 34 -1.47 2.42 -5.59
C ALA A 34 -2.36 1.58 -4.66
N ILE A 35 -1.75 0.69 -3.87
CA ILE A 35 -2.45 -0.11 -2.85
C ILE A 35 -3.20 0.79 -1.85
N LYS A 36 -2.54 1.81 -1.30
CA LYS A 36 -3.15 2.71 -0.32
C LYS A 36 -4.33 3.49 -0.92
N LYS A 37 -4.22 3.93 -2.18
CA LYS A 37 -5.32 4.61 -2.89
C LYS A 37 -6.50 3.69 -3.16
N GLU A 38 -6.23 2.44 -3.52
CA GLU A 38 -7.27 1.42 -3.75
C GLU A 38 -8.02 1.09 -2.47
N ARG A 39 -7.32 1.02 -1.33
CA ARG A 39 -7.92 0.81 0.00
C ARG A 39 -8.68 2.04 0.53
N GLY A 40 -8.45 3.21 -0.05
CA GLY A 40 -9.04 4.47 0.39
C GLY A 40 -8.35 5.06 1.62
N ASP A 41 -7.06 4.78 1.83
CA ASP A 41 -6.33 5.27 3.00
C ASP A 41 -6.18 6.81 2.97
N GLU A 42 -6.45 7.46 4.10
CA GLU A 42 -6.44 8.94 4.21
C GLU A 42 -5.03 9.55 4.19
N ASP A 43 -3.99 8.75 4.41
CA ASP A 43 -2.59 9.17 4.51
C ASP A 43 -1.84 9.16 3.17
N CYS A 44 -2.53 8.94 2.04
CA CYS A 44 -1.93 8.93 0.71
C CYS A 44 -1.16 10.23 0.37
N ALA A 45 -1.70 11.39 0.73
CA ALA A 45 -1.04 12.68 0.48
C ALA A 45 0.25 12.84 1.31
N TYR A 46 0.23 12.36 2.55
CA TYR A 46 1.41 12.34 3.41
C TYR A 46 2.47 11.38 2.86
N PHE A 47 2.06 10.20 2.37
CA PHE A 47 2.94 9.24 1.74
C PHE A 47 3.64 9.83 0.50
N GLU A 48 2.88 10.45 -0.41
CA GLU A 48 3.43 11.12 -1.60
C GLU A 48 4.41 12.23 -1.24
N LEU A 49 4.11 13.03 -0.23
CA LEU A 49 4.99 14.09 0.25
C LEU A 49 6.34 13.52 0.72
N ASN A 50 6.30 12.46 1.53
CA ASN A 50 7.52 11.83 2.05
C ASN A 50 8.32 11.11 0.96
N ALA A 51 7.65 10.51 -0.03
CA ALA A 51 8.32 9.89 -1.16
C ALA A 51 9.18 10.89 -1.96
N ARG A 52 8.88 12.19 -1.93
CA ARG A 52 9.69 13.22 -2.64
C ARG A 52 11.10 13.41 -2.07
N TYR A 53 11.37 13.00 -0.84
CA TYR A 53 12.70 13.12 -0.21
C TYR A 53 13.71 12.11 -0.74
N TYR A 54 13.27 11.09 -1.48
CA TYR A 54 14.15 10.10 -2.09
C TYR A 54 14.56 10.54 -3.50
N ALA A 55 15.81 10.28 -3.87
CA ALA A 55 16.34 10.63 -5.20
C ALA A 55 15.48 10.09 -6.35
N ASN A 56 15.02 8.83 -6.24
CA ASN A 56 14.17 8.19 -7.22
C ASN A 56 12.67 8.35 -6.95
N ARG A 57 12.31 9.15 -5.94
CA ARG A 57 10.93 9.42 -5.52
C ARG A 57 10.12 8.13 -5.35
N LEU A 58 8.97 8.02 -6.02
CA LEU A 58 8.09 6.86 -6.01
C LEU A 58 8.69 5.60 -6.69
N ASN A 59 9.80 5.73 -7.43
CA ASN A 59 10.53 4.59 -7.98
C ASN A 59 11.61 4.06 -7.03
N SER A 60 11.72 4.61 -5.81
CA SER A 60 12.55 4.02 -4.75
C SER A 60 11.96 2.70 -4.28
N THR A 61 12.81 1.75 -3.89
CA THR A 61 12.37 0.47 -3.33
C THR A 61 11.77 0.66 -1.94
N VAL A 62 10.82 -0.19 -1.57
CA VAL A 62 10.20 -0.17 -0.23
C VAL A 62 11.25 -0.42 0.85
N GLU A 63 12.10 -1.45 0.66
CA GLU A 63 13.20 -1.78 1.59
C GLU A 63 14.19 -0.62 1.78
N GLY A 64 14.64 0.00 0.69
CA GLY A 64 15.59 1.11 0.74
C GLY A 64 14.96 2.34 1.40
N ALA A 65 13.70 2.63 1.07
CA ALA A 65 12.98 3.73 1.68
C ALA A 65 12.77 3.53 3.19
N HIS A 66 12.39 2.32 3.61
CA HIS A 66 12.24 1.94 5.00
C HIS A 66 13.57 2.03 5.77
N TYR A 67 14.64 1.49 5.19
CA TYR A 67 15.99 1.56 5.76
C TYR A 67 16.42 3.00 6.06
N THR A 68 16.19 3.92 5.12
CA THR A 68 16.52 5.33 5.33
C THR A 68 15.58 6.01 6.32
N ALA A 69 14.27 5.78 6.21
CA ALA A 69 13.27 6.41 7.06
C ALA A 69 13.38 5.99 8.53
N SER A 70 13.65 4.72 8.80
CA SER A 70 13.81 4.17 10.17
C SER A 70 14.97 4.82 10.95
N ARG A 71 15.92 5.45 10.26
CA ARG A 71 17.09 6.11 10.85
C ARG A 71 16.88 7.60 11.13
N ALA A 72 15.79 8.20 10.65
CA ALA A 72 15.48 9.61 10.83
C ALA A 72 14.26 9.79 11.76
N PRO A 73 14.39 10.47 12.92
CA PRO A 73 13.27 10.66 13.84
C PRO A 73 12.03 11.31 13.21
N SER A 74 12.23 12.25 12.28
CA SER A 74 11.16 12.93 11.53
C SER A 74 10.41 12.02 10.54
N MET A 75 11.01 10.90 10.14
CA MET A 75 10.48 9.96 9.15
C MET A 75 9.91 8.68 9.79
N LYS A 76 9.86 8.60 11.13
CA LYS A 76 9.44 7.38 11.85
C LYS A 76 8.02 6.94 11.50
N ARG A 77 7.11 7.90 11.29
CA ARG A 77 5.74 7.62 10.81
C ARG A 77 5.74 7.03 9.39
N PHE A 78 6.58 7.55 8.51
CA PHE A 78 6.71 7.03 7.15
C PHE A 78 7.34 5.64 7.13
N ALA A 79 8.34 5.38 7.99
CA ALA A 79 8.90 4.04 8.17
C ALA A 79 7.81 3.04 8.62
N GLY A 80 6.99 3.40 9.61
CA GLY A 80 5.87 2.56 10.05
C GLY A 80 4.83 2.27 8.96
N MET A 81 4.59 3.22 8.04
CA MET A 81 3.74 2.98 6.87
C MET A 81 4.34 1.96 5.90
N LEU A 82 5.68 1.87 5.80
CA LEU A 82 6.36 0.91 4.93
C LEU A 82 6.48 -0.48 5.55
N GLU A 83 6.54 -0.57 6.88
CA GLU A 83 6.65 -1.83 7.64
C GLU A 83 5.51 -2.81 7.31
N GLU A 84 4.30 -2.30 7.04
CA GLU A 84 3.14 -3.11 6.63
C GLU A 84 3.38 -3.90 5.33
N PHE A 85 4.31 -3.43 4.49
CA PHE A 85 4.54 -3.94 3.15
C PHE A 85 5.87 -4.71 3.01
N LEU A 86 6.62 -4.88 4.11
CA LEU A 86 7.87 -5.65 4.17
C LEU A 86 7.64 -7.13 4.47
#